data_AF-B0YIT1-F1
#
_entry.id   AF-B0YIT1-F1
#
_cell.length_a   1.000
_cell.length_b   1.000
_cell.length_c   1.000
_cell.angle_alpha   90.00
_cell.angle_beta   90.00
_cell.angle_gamma   90.00
#
_symmetry.space_group_name_H-M   'P 1'
#
loop_
_entity.id
_entity.type
_entity.pdbx_description
1 polymer ?
#
loop_
_entity_poly.entity_id
_entity_poly.type
_entity_poly.pdbx_seq_one_letter_code
_entity_poly.pdbx_strand_id
1 'polypeptide(L)'
;GGACSGNTISFLNAEEPTVVDLITDFGINVLWHPSLGLQLGDEVQQLLHDCVNGKIPVDILVYEGSVVNAPNGTGEWNRFAGR
;
A
#
# COMPACT_ATOMS: atom_id res chain seq x y z
N GLY A 1 -0.36 -6.86 5.57
CA GLY A 1 0.44 -8.08 5.45
C GLY A 1 1.19 -8.38 6.71
N GLY A 2 1.60 -9.64 6.88
CA GLY A 2 2.61 -10.03 7.87
C GLY A 2 3.99 -9.55 7.41
N ALA A 3 4.28 -8.28 7.65
CA ALA A 3 5.46 -7.58 7.15
C ALA A 3 6.25 -6.94 8.29
N CYS A 4 7.54 -6.69 8.06
CA CYS A 4 8.43 -5.96 8.96
C CYS A 4 8.80 -4.56 8.46
N SER A 5 8.20 -4.11 7.35
CA SER A 5 8.52 -2.86 6.64
C SER A 5 9.91 -2.83 5.99
N GLY A 6 10.65 -3.94 5.97
CA GLY A 6 11.98 -4.01 5.37
C GLY A 6 11.97 -3.73 3.87
N ASN A 7 10.94 -4.16 3.14
CA ASN A 7 10.83 -3.88 1.71
C ASN A 7 10.49 -2.41 1.47
N THR A 8 9.58 -1.84 2.26
CA THR A 8 9.31 -0.40 2.26
C THR A 8 10.60 0.41 2.48
N ILE A 9 11.39 0.07 3.50
CA ILE A 9 12.64 0.79 3.81
C ILE A 9 13.67 0.61 2.69
N SER A 10 13.77 -0.59 2.11
CA SER A 10 14.64 -0.81 0.95
C SER A 10 14.21 0.03 -0.25
N PHE A 11 12.91 0.17 -0.50
CA PHE A 11 12.38 1.02 -1.57
C PHE A 11 12.72 2.49 -1.32
N LEU A 12 12.49 2.98 -0.10
CA LEU A 12 12.78 4.38 0.28
C LEU A 12 14.26 4.76 0.24
N ASN A 13 15.17 3.78 0.36
CA ASN A 13 16.62 4.00 0.26
C ASN A 13 17.19 3.73 -1.14
N ALA A 14 16.36 3.54 -2.17
CA ALA A 14 16.85 3.43 -3.53
C ALA A 14 17.55 4.73 -3.96
N GLU A 15 18.73 4.61 -4.58
CA GLU A 15 19.56 5.75 -4.99
C GLU A 15 19.43 6.06 -6.50
N GLU A 16 19.22 5.06 -7.36
CA GLU A 16 19.11 5.26 -8.81
C GLU A 16 18.07 4.30 -9.45
N PRO A 17 16.87 4.79 -9.82
CA PRO A 17 16.28 6.08 -9.46
C PRO A 17 15.88 6.12 -7.97
N THR A 18 15.85 7.31 -7.37
CA THR A 18 15.25 7.49 -6.04
C THR A 18 13.73 7.38 -6.11
N VAL A 19 13.07 7.20 -4.96
CA VAL A 19 11.59 7.25 -4.88
C VAL A 19 11.04 8.59 -5.32
N VAL A 20 11.78 9.68 -5.08
CA VAL A 20 11.39 11.01 -5.52
C VAL A 20 11.41 11.08 -7.04
N ASP A 21 12.50 10.63 -7.68
CA ASP A 21 12.63 10.63 -9.14
C ASP A 21 11.51 9.80 -9.79
N LEU A 22 11.20 8.62 -9.21
CA LEU A 22 10.08 7.79 -9.66
C LEU A 22 8.74 8.55 -9.67
N ILE A 23 8.50 9.38 -8.67
CA ILE A 23 7.25 10.15 -8.55
C ILE A 23 7.28 11.38 -9.46
N THR A 24 8.38 12.13 -9.49
CA THR A 24 8.44 13.43 -10.19
C THR A 24 8.76 13.30 -11.67
N ASP A 25 9.65 12.37 -12.04
CA ASP A 25 10.27 12.32 -13.37
C ASP A 25 9.70 11.18 -14.21
N PHE A 26 9.33 10.06 -13.57
CA PHE A 26 8.71 8.91 -14.23
C PHE A 26 7.17 8.95 -14.20
N GLY A 27 6.58 9.97 -13.59
CA GLY A 27 5.14 10.21 -13.59
C GLY A 27 4.33 9.19 -12.78
N ILE A 28 4.95 8.52 -11.80
CA ILE A 28 4.24 7.57 -10.94
C ILE A 28 3.39 8.33 -9.93
N ASN A 29 2.08 8.13 -10.00
CA ASN A 29 1.15 8.62 -8.99
C ASN A 29 0.97 7.58 -7.88
N VAL A 30 1.57 7.82 -6.71
CA VAL A 30 1.36 6.95 -5.53
C VAL A 30 0.00 7.28 -4.92
N LEU A 31 -1.00 6.44 -5.23
CA LEU A 31 -2.36 6.61 -4.70
C LEU A 31 -2.38 6.55 -3.17
N TRP A 32 -1.71 5.56 -2.58
CA TRP A 32 -1.57 5.43 -1.13
C TRP A 32 -0.44 4.48 -0.75
N HIS A 33 0.23 4.76 0.36
CA HIS A 33 1.21 3.89 0.99
C HIS A 33 1.13 4.05 2.52
N PRO A 34 1.17 2.98 3.35
CA PRO A 34 0.97 3.08 4.80
C PRO A 34 1.88 4.09 5.51
N SER A 35 3.11 4.25 5.03
CA SER A 35 4.11 5.16 5.61
C SER A 35 4.20 6.55 4.97
N LEU A 36 3.53 6.78 3.83
CA LEU A 36 3.65 8.04 3.05
C LEU A 36 2.31 8.72 2.77
N GLY A 37 1.20 7.97 2.87
CA GLY A 37 -0.14 8.45 2.55
C GLY A 37 -0.60 9.53 3.53
N LEU A 38 -1.27 10.56 2.99
CA LEU A 38 -1.87 11.62 3.79
C LEU A 38 -3.25 11.24 4.32
N GLN A 39 -3.98 10.42 3.56
CA GLN A 39 -5.30 9.93 3.93
C GLN A 39 -5.19 9.00 5.14
N LEU A 40 -6.11 9.17 6.09
CA LEU A 40 -6.19 8.36 7.31
C LEU A 40 -7.61 7.87 7.55
N GLY A 41 -7.75 6.74 8.26
CA GLY A 41 -9.05 6.21 8.66
C GLY A 41 -10.01 6.04 7.48
N ASP A 42 -11.18 6.67 7.57
CA ASP A 42 -12.26 6.57 6.58
C ASP A 42 -11.86 7.09 5.19
N GLU A 43 -10.93 8.06 5.11
CA GLU A 43 -10.44 8.58 3.83
C GLU A 43 -9.69 7.51 3.04
N VAL A 44 -8.90 6.68 3.72
CA VAL A 44 -8.20 5.54 3.10
C VAL A 44 -9.20 4.49 2.66
N GLN A 45 -10.21 4.21 3.48
CA GLN A 45 -11.24 3.23 3.12
C GLN A 45 -11.98 3.67 1.85
N GLN A 46 -12.37 4.94 1.79
CA GLN A 46 -13.05 5.50 0.62
C GLN A 46 -12.17 5.44 -0.63
N LEU A 47 -10.90 5.82 -0.52
CA LEU A 47 -9.93 5.72 -1.62
C LEU A 47 -9.82 4.26 -2.13
N LEU A 48 -9.64 3.30 -1.23
CA LEU A 48 -9.54 1.89 -1.59
C LEU A 48 -10.82 1.36 -2.23
N HIS A 49 -11.99 1.77 -1.71
CA HIS A 49 -13.27 1.44 -2.32
C HIS A 49 -13.42 2.02 -3.72
N ASP A 50 -12.98 3.26 -3.95
CA ASP A 50 -13.05 3.89 -5.27
C ASP A 50 -12.10 3.21 -6.27
N CYS A 51 -10.94 2.73 -5.82
CA CYS A 51 -10.05 1.87 -6.60
C CYS A 51 -10.71 0.55 -6.99
N VAL A 52 -11.27 -0.19 -6.01
CA VAL A 52 -11.93 -1.49 -6.26
C VAL A 52 -13.13 -1.36 -7.19
N ASN A 53 -13.88 -0.26 -7.11
CA ASN A 53 -15.02 0.02 -7.99
C ASN A 53 -14.60 0.61 -9.34
N GLY A 54 -13.31 0.79 -9.60
CA GLY A 54 -12.78 1.31 -10.87
C GLY A 54 -13.05 2.79 -11.12
N LYS A 55 -13.46 3.55 -10.11
CA LYS A 55 -13.59 5.02 -10.21
C LYS A 55 -12.22 5.69 -10.28
N ILE A 56 -11.24 5.11 -9.58
CA ILE A 56 -9.83 5.48 -9.67
C ILE A 56 -9.12 4.28 -10.31
N PRO A 57 -8.45 4.46 -11.46
CA PRO A 57 -7.69 3.38 -12.08
C PRO A 57 -6.49 2.99 -11.21
N VAL A 58 -6.21 1.69 -11.14
CA VAL A 58 -5.03 1.15 -10.47
C VAL A 58 -4.22 0.35 -11.48
N ASP A 59 -3.08 0.88 -11.88
CA ASP A 59 -2.18 0.23 -12.83
C ASP A 59 -1.29 -0.81 -12.15
N ILE A 60 -0.86 -0.53 -10.91
CA ILE A 60 0.08 -1.36 -10.16
C ILE A 60 -0.41 -1.51 -8.72
N LEU A 61 -0.55 -2.76 -8.26
CA LEU A 61 -0.76 -3.10 -6.86
C LEU A 61 0.51 -3.74 -6.30
N VAL A 62 1.10 -3.10 -5.29
CA VAL A 62 2.25 -3.63 -4.54
C VAL A 62 1.77 -4.10 -3.17
N TYR A 63 2.13 -5.32 -2.79
CA TYR A 63 1.79 -5.91 -1.50
C TYR A 63 3.05 -6.38 -0.78
N GLU A 64 3.27 -5.90 0.45
CA GLU A 64 4.41 -6.28 1.28
C GLU A 64 4.01 -7.32 2.34
N GLY A 65 4.87 -8.35 2.46
CA GLY A 65 4.77 -9.40 3.46
C GLY A 65 3.85 -10.55 3.05
N SER A 66 3.53 -11.41 4.02
CA SER A 66 2.67 -12.57 3.79
C SER A 66 1.19 -12.25 3.92
N VAL A 67 0.34 -13.04 3.26
CA VAL A 67 -1.10 -13.09 3.54
C VAL A 67 -1.30 -13.96 4.78
N VAL A 68 -1.70 -13.35 5.89
CA VAL A 68 -1.93 -14.05 7.15
C VAL A 68 -3.31 -14.68 7.09
N ASN A 69 -3.38 -16.01 7.12
CA ASN A 69 -4.65 -16.75 7.16
C ASN A 69 -5.06 -17.14 8.60
N ALA A 70 -4.25 -16.83 9.61
CA ALA A 70 -4.55 -17.16 11.00
C ALA A 70 -5.57 -16.18 11.62
N PRO A 71 -6.39 -16.62 12.59
CA PRO A 71 -6.53 -17.99 13.07
C PRO A 71 -7.48 -18.80 12.15
N ASN A 72 -7.27 -20.12 12.07
CA ASN A 72 -8.20 -21.07 11.43
C ASN A 72 -8.66 -20.71 10.00
N GLY A 73 -7.84 -20.02 9.20
CA GLY A 73 -8.18 -19.60 7.85
C GLY A 73 -8.93 -18.26 7.75
N THR A 74 -9.22 -17.59 8.87
CA THR A 74 -10.02 -16.35 8.89
C THR A 74 -9.21 -15.09 8.59
N GLY A 75 -7.90 -15.12 8.81
CA GLY A 75 -7.01 -13.96 8.60
C GLY A 75 -7.09 -12.85 9.66
N GLU A 76 -7.90 -13.04 10.70
CA GLU A 76 -8.20 -12.06 11.74
C GLU A 76 -6.98 -11.58 12.57
N TRP A 77 -5.83 -12.25 12.47
CA TRP A 77 -4.58 -11.78 13.08
C TRP A 77 -3.89 -10.65 12.30
N ASN A 78 -4.36 -10.31 11.10
CA ASN A 78 -3.88 -9.16 10.35
C ASN A 78 -5.04 -8.33 9.84
N ARG A 79 -5.57 -7.46 10.72
CA ARG A 79 -6.68 -6.59 10.39
C ARG A 79 -6.25 -5.23 9.84
N PHE A 80 -6.99 -4.72 8.86
CA PHE A 80 -6.84 -3.41 8.26
C PHE A 80 -8.21 -2.88 7.80
N ALA A 81 -8.48 -1.59 7.99
CA ALA A 81 -9.77 -0.98 7.61
C ALA A 81 -11.00 -1.73 8.17
N GLY A 82 -10.90 -2.23 9.41
CA GLY A 82 -11.99 -2.94 10.10
C GLY A 82 -12.20 -4.40 9.66
N ARG A 83 -11.33 -4.95 8.81
CA ARG A 83 -11.41 -6.32 8.28
C ARG A 83 -10.11 -7.08 8.49
#